data_AF-A0AAR2JFG1-F1
#
_entry.id   AF-A0AAR2JFG1-F1
#
_cell.length_a   1.000
_cell.length_b   1.000
_cell.length_c   1.000
_cell.angle_alpha   90.00
_cell.angle_beta   90.00
_cell.angle_gamma   90.00
#
_symmetry.space_group_name_H-M   'P 1'
#
loop_
_entity.id
_entity.type
_entity.pdbx_description
1 polymer ?
#
loop_
_entity_poly.entity_id
_entity_poly.type
_entity_poly.pdbx_seq_one_letter_code
_entity_poly.pdbx_strand_id
1 'polypeptide(L)'
;MACSRLGLLRPVLFYIRSPPPTCMRLPPLLQNVYPHVVGTPPCFVRHYATKKSKAKAKGQAAKVSINAALVEDIISLEEVKEDMATVLATLKDDFSRNLGIRTSAGALDHITVTTKDGKFPLNQLGQISMKSPQLIVVNMTSYPEATAAATRALQESSMKLNPEVEGTIIRVPVPKVTREHRENLAKLAKQFSNKAKESVRRVRSSALAKVKKSKEGVSEDTIRLIEKQVQQIADSYAADIDKQLATKTKELLG
;
A
#
# COMPACT_ATOMS: atom_id res chain seq x y z
N MET A 1 -67.40 -35.76 9.16
CA MET A 1 -68.33 -35.17 8.16
C MET A 1 -67.47 -34.48 7.10
N ALA A 2 -67.16 -35.21 6.02
CA ALA A 2 -67.69 -35.03 4.65
C ALA A 2 -67.17 -33.72 3.99
N CYS A 3 -66.24 -33.81 3.02
CA CYS A 3 -66.50 -33.85 1.56
C CYS A 3 -67.16 -32.53 1.08
N SER A 4 -66.73 -31.77 0.08
CA SER A 4 -66.08 -32.08 -1.21
C SER A 4 -65.84 -30.75 -1.94
N ARG A 5 -64.76 -30.61 -2.73
CA ARG A 5 -64.86 -30.08 -4.11
C ARG A 5 -63.53 -30.28 -4.85
N LEU A 6 -63.61 -31.14 -5.85
CA LEU A 6 -62.63 -31.48 -6.87
C LEU A 6 -62.67 -30.44 -8.01
N GLY A 7 -61.54 -30.33 -8.74
CA GLY A 7 -61.46 -29.82 -10.10
C GLY A 7 -60.13 -29.11 -10.37
N LEU A 8 -59.07 -29.78 -10.86
CA LEU A 8 -58.75 -29.96 -12.30
C LEU A 8 -58.30 -28.61 -12.94
N LEU A 9 -57.11 -28.38 -13.50
CA LEU A 9 -56.19 -29.19 -14.31
C LEU A 9 -54.81 -28.49 -14.49
N ARG A 10 -53.76 -29.32 -14.43
CA ARG A 10 -52.47 -29.37 -15.18
C ARG A 10 -51.47 -28.18 -15.27
N PRO A 11 -50.14 -28.48 -15.14
CA PRO A 11 -49.04 -27.54 -15.33
C PRO A 11 -48.52 -27.56 -16.78
N VAL A 12 -48.04 -26.41 -17.27
CA VAL A 12 -47.32 -26.32 -18.55
C VAL A 12 -45.86 -25.95 -18.27
N LEU A 13 -44.98 -26.94 -18.47
CA LEU A 13 -43.54 -26.76 -18.56
C LEU A 13 -43.22 -25.84 -19.75
N PHE A 14 -42.48 -24.75 -19.49
CA PHE A 14 -41.81 -23.99 -20.55
C PHE A 14 -40.31 -24.30 -20.50
N TYR A 15 -39.91 -25.23 -21.37
CA TYR A 15 -38.54 -25.60 -21.68
C TYR A 15 -38.18 -24.82 -22.96
N ILE A 16 -37.37 -23.76 -22.87
CA ILE A 16 -36.86 -23.06 -24.07
C ILE A 16 -35.40 -23.40 -24.27
N ARG A 17 -35.20 -24.16 -25.35
CA ARG A 17 -33.96 -24.57 -26.01
C ARG A 17 -33.09 -23.38 -26.42
N SER A 18 -31.79 -23.55 -26.22
CA SER A 18 -30.70 -22.90 -26.94
C SER A 18 -30.68 -23.25 -28.44
N PRO A 19 -30.34 -22.32 -29.35
CA PRO A 19 -30.07 -22.64 -30.75
C PRO A 19 -28.56 -22.88 -31.05
N PRO A 20 -28.24 -23.78 -32.01
CA PRO A 20 -26.88 -24.21 -32.39
C PRO A 20 -26.23 -23.37 -33.52
N PRO A 21 -24.95 -23.60 -33.90
CA PRO A 21 -24.19 -22.74 -34.80
C PRO A 21 -24.49 -23.02 -36.28
N THR A 22 -24.61 -21.97 -37.09
CA THR A 22 -24.79 -22.04 -38.54
C THR A 22 -23.45 -22.20 -39.24
N CYS A 23 -23.31 -23.31 -39.97
CA CYS A 23 -22.24 -23.58 -40.91
C CYS A 23 -22.86 -23.90 -42.30
N MET A 24 -22.26 -23.31 -43.35
CA MET A 24 -22.31 -23.67 -44.78
C MET A 24 -23.64 -23.57 -45.57
N ARG A 25 -23.61 -22.76 -46.65
CA ARG A 25 -23.80 -23.25 -48.03
C ARG A 25 -23.51 -22.18 -49.10
N LEU A 26 -22.71 -22.57 -50.10
CA LEU A 26 -22.52 -21.92 -51.40
C LEU A 26 -23.80 -21.93 -52.25
N PRO A 27 -23.85 -21.07 -53.28
CA PRO A 27 -24.28 -21.49 -54.63
C PRO A 27 -23.28 -21.11 -55.74
N PRO A 28 -23.48 -21.61 -56.98
CA PRO A 28 -22.40 -21.95 -57.91
C PRO A 28 -22.14 -20.92 -59.04
N LEU A 29 -21.04 -21.23 -59.74
CA LEU A 29 -20.42 -20.62 -60.92
C LEU A 29 -21.36 -20.27 -62.07
N LEU A 30 -21.07 -19.14 -62.74
CA LEU A 30 -21.16 -19.03 -64.21
C LEU A 30 -20.11 -18.04 -64.77
N GLN A 31 -19.07 -18.66 -65.34
CA GLN A 31 -18.27 -18.34 -66.55
C GLN A 31 -17.95 -16.90 -66.98
N ASN A 32 -16.62 -16.66 -67.01
CA ASN A 32 -15.79 -16.19 -68.14
C ASN A 32 -16.13 -14.85 -68.83
N VAL A 33 -15.24 -13.86 -68.67
CA VAL A 33 -14.37 -13.31 -69.74
C VAL A 33 -13.09 -12.71 -69.13
N TYR A 34 -11.93 -13.27 -69.44
CA TYR A 34 -10.60 -12.62 -69.40
C TYR A 34 -10.24 -12.19 -70.84
N PRO A 35 -9.21 -11.36 -71.15
CA PRO A 35 -8.08 -10.92 -70.31
C PRO A 35 -7.71 -9.42 -70.45
N HIS A 36 -6.80 -8.90 -69.61
CA HIS A 36 -5.59 -8.17 -70.03
C HIS A 36 -4.76 -7.75 -68.81
N VAL A 37 -3.71 -8.54 -68.59
CA VAL A 37 -2.36 -8.22 -68.09
C VAL A 37 -2.13 -6.81 -67.50
N VAL A 38 -2.02 -6.74 -66.17
CA VAL A 38 -0.97 -5.92 -65.52
C VAL A 38 -0.45 -6.73 -64.32
N GLY A 39 0.77 -7.23 -64.43
CA GLY A 39 1.41 -8.00 -63.36
C GLY A 39 1.71 -7.12 -62.16
N THR A 40 0.95 -7.29 -61.08
CA THR A 40 1.36 -6.83 -59.75
C THR A 40 2.56 -7.65 -59.29
N PRO A 41 3.67 -7.03 -58.85
CA PRO A 41 4.81 -7.77 -58.33
C PRO A 41 4.40 -8.53 -57.05
N PRO A 42 4.94 -9.74 -56.81
CA PRO A 42 4.65 -10.46 -55.58
C PRO A 42 5.17 -9.64 -54.39
N CYS A 43 4.25 -9.23 -53.51
CA CYS A 43 4.63 -8.70 -52.21
C CYS A 43 5.37 -9.81 -51.46
N PHE A 44 6.70 -9.73 -51.45
CA PHE A 44 7.54 -10.63 -50.67
C PHE A 44 7.24 -10.35 -49.18
N VAL A 45 6.41 -11.19 -48.57
CA VAL A 45 6.15 -11.14 -47.14
C VAL A 45 7.47 -11.51 -46.45
N ARG A 46 8.18 -10.51 -45.95
CA ARG A 46 9.27 -10.73 -45.01
C ARG A 46 8.68 -11.35 -43.75
N HIS A 47 8.85 -12.66 -43.59
CA HIS A 47 8.66 -13.31 -42.30
C HIS A 47 9.70 -12.73 -41.34
N TYR A 48 9.28 -11.80 -40.49
CA TYR A 48 10.10 -11.37 -39.36
C TYR A 48 10.29 -12.59 -38.45
N ALA A 49 11.56 -12.96 -38.24
CA ALA A 49 11.92 -13.96 -37.25
C ALA A 49 11.31 -13.54 -35.91
N THR A 50 10.36 -14.33 -35.41
CA THR A 50 9.92 -14.21 -34.03
C THR A 50 11.14 -14.52 -33.18
N LYS A 51 11.68 -13.50 -32.51
CA LYS A 51 12.67 -13.74 -31.47
C LYS A 51 11.96 -14.66 -30.48
N LYS A 52 12.41 -15.92 -30.41
CA LYS A 52 12.11 -16.85 -29.34
C LYS A 52 12.20 -16.04 -28.06
N SER A 53 11.07 -15.78 -27.42
CA SER A 53 11.04 -15.09 -26.14
C SER A 53 11.82 -15.99 -25.20
N LYS A 54 13.09 -15.64 -24.98
CA LYS A 54 13.80 -16.08 -23.78
C LYS A 54 12.94 -15.52 -22.66
N ALA A 55 12.04 -16.35 -22.13
CA ALA A 55 11.49 -16.15 -20.81
C ALA A 55 12.71 -15.91 -19.93
N LYS A 56 12.91 -14.64 -19.56
CA LYS A 56 13.96 -14.24 -18.65
C LYS A 56 13.53 -14.88 -17.34
N ALA A 57 13.97 -16.12 -17.11
CA ALA A 57 13.94 -16.72 -15.80
C ALA A 57 14.47 -15.63 -14.86
N LYS A 58 13.70 -15.30 -13.82
CA LYS A 58 14.19 -14.51 -12.70
C LYS A 58 15.41 -15.25 -12.15
N GLY A 59 16.57 -15.00 -12.75
CA GLY A 59 17.84 -15.39 -12.21
C GLY A 59 17.91 -14.67 -10.89
N GLN A 60 17.84 -15.45 -9.81
CA GLN A 60 18.26 -14.96 -8.50
C GLN A 60 19.63 -14.33 -8.73
N ALA A 61 19.75 -13.02 -8.46
CA ALA A 61 21.01 -12.34 -8.55
C ALA A 61 22.00 -13.17 -7.72
N ALA A 62 23.05 -13.68 -8.38
CA ALA A 62 24.06 -14.49 -7.71
C ALA A 62 24.48 -13.73 -6.45
N LYS A 63 24.32 -14.38 -5.30
CA LYS A 63 24.70 -13.84 -3.99
C LYS A 63 26.19 -13.55 -4.10
N VAL A 64 26.56 -12.27 -4.20
CA VAL A 64 27.95 -11.87 -4.46
C VAL A 64 28.73 -12.16 -3.19
N SER A 65 29.28 -13.37 -3.07
CA SER A 65 30.18 -13.75 -2.00
C SER A 65 31.52 -13.07 -2.24
N ILE A 66 31.84 -12.07 -1.42
CA ILE A 66 33.17 -11.43 -1.44
C ILE A 66 33.78 -11.63 -0.06
N ASN A 67 35.11 -11.71 -0.02
CA ASN A 67 35.90 -11.63 1.19
C ASN A 67 35.61 -10.29 1.91
N ALA A 68 34.89 -10.36 3.04
CA ALA A 68 34.43 -9.19 3.79
C ALA A 68 35.57 -8.21 4.16
N ALA A 69 36.74 -8.75 4.49
CA ALA A 69 37.93 -7.97 4.87
C ALA A 69 38.39 -6.95 3.83
N LEU A 70 38.35 -7.28 2.52
CA LEU A 70 38.77 -6.34 1.47
C LEU A 70 37.75 -5.23 1.21
N VAL A 71 36.50 -5.42 1.65
CA VAL A 71 35.42 -4.46 1.44
C VAL A 71 35.35 -3.48 2.60
N GLU A 72 35.59 -3.95 3.82
CA GLU A 72 35.61 -3.15 5.06
C GLU A 72 36.61 -1.98 4.98
N ASP A 73 37.81 -2.21 4.43
CA ASP A 73 38.86 -1.17 4.31
C ASP A 73 38.48 -0.02 3.35
N ILE A 74 37.59 -0.27 2.39
CA ILE A 74 37.22 0.69 1.36
C ILE A 74 35.92 1.40 1.75
N ILE A 75 34.93 0.63 2.24
CA ILE A 75 33.63 1.12 2.71
C ILE A 75 33.07 0.19 3.79
N SER A 76 32.71 0.78 4.92
CA SER A 76 31.86 0.16 5.93
C SER A 76 30.47 -0.17 5.36
N LEU A 77 30.27 -1.41 4.90
CA LEU A 77 28.94 -1.87 4.45
C LEU A 77 27.91 -1.87 5.59
N GLU A 78 28.37 -1.96 6.84
CA GLU A 78 27.53 -1.90 8.03
C GLU A 78 26.89 -0.52 8.18
N GLU A 79 27.68 0.57 8.11
CA GLU A 79 27.16 1.95 8.13
C GLU A 79 26.08 2.17 7.06
N VAL A 80 26.31 1.69 5.83
CA VAL A 80 25.32 1.84 4.75
C VAL A 80 24.02 1.11 5.08
N LYS A 81 24.10 -0.06 5.72
CA LYS A 81 22.90 -0.81 6.15
C LYS A 81 22.19 -0.11 7.30
N GLU A 82 22.92 0.48 8.24
CA GLU A 82 22.36 1.25 9.37
C GLU A 82 21.65 2.52 8.88
N ASP A 83 22.26 3.26 7.97
CA ASP A 83 21.65 4.43 7.33
C ASP A 83 20.33 4.05 6.63
N MET A 84 20.36 2.96 5.86
CA MET A 84 19.16 2.45 5.16
C MET A 84 18.09 1.94 6.14
N ALA A 85 18.50 1.31 7.23
CA ALA A 85 17.58 0.87 8.29
C ALA A 85 16.93 2.06 9.01
N THR A 86 17.68 3.14 9.22
CA THR A 86 17.16 4.40 9.77
C THR A 86 16.10 5.02 8.86
N VAL A 87 16.30 4.96 7.53
CA VAL A 87 15.28 5.39 6.56
C VAL A 87 14.01 4.53 6.64
N LEU A 88 14.13 3.22 6.86
CA LEU A 88 12.96 2.37 7.10
C LEU A 88 12.26 2.67 8.42
N ALA A 89 13.02 2.95 9.49
CA ALA A 89 12.45 3.27 10.80
C ALA A 89 11.63 4.58 10.74
N THR A 90 12.21 5.62 10.14
CA THR A 90 11.52 6.91 9.94
C THR A 90 10.24 6.77 9.11
N LEU A 91 10.25 5.96 8.05
CA LEU A 91 9.04 5.69 7.26
C LEU A 91 7.96 4.96 8.08
N LYS A 92 8.34 3.98 8.92
CA LYS A 92 7.39 3.30 9.81
C LYS A 92 6.77 4.25 10.83
N ASP A 93 7.56 5.16 11.37
CA ASP A 93 7.10 6.18 12.31
C ASP A 93 6.14 7.16 11.62
N ASP A 94 6.47 7.62 10.42
CA ASP A 94 5.62 8.50 9.61
C ASP A 94 4.26 7.85 9.30
N PHE A 95 4.26 6.55 8.98
CA PHE A 95 3.03 5.79 8.77
C PHE A 95 2.21 5.65 10.04
N SER A 96 2.85 5.38 11.17
CA SER A 96 2.15 5.20 12.45
C SER A 96 1.53 6.51 12.96
N ARG A 97 2.21 7.64 12.74
CA ARG A 97 1.75 8.97 13.17
C ARG A 97 0.67 9.55 12.26
N ASN A 98 0.81 9.41 10.95
CA ASN A 98 -0.02 10.16 10.00
C ASN A 98 -1.13 9.34 9.31
N LEU A 99 -1.01 8.01 9.24
CA LEU A 99 -1.91 7.16 8.45
C LEU A 99 -2.91 6.34 9.29
N GLY A 100 -3.19 6.78 10.52
CA GLY A 100 -4.18 6.14 11.39
C GLY A 100 -5.61 6.37 10.89
N ILE A 101 -6.28 5.33 10.41
CA ILE A 101 -7.73 5.39 10.07
C ILE A 101 -8.61 5.35 11.32
N ARG A 102 -8.16 4.63 12.34
CA ARG A 102 -8.93 4.36 13.54
C ARG A 102 -8.49 5.33 14.62
N THR A 103 -9.44 6.08 15.16
CA THR A 103 -9.38 6.57 16.54
C THR A 103 -9.34 5.35 17.46
N SER A 104 -8.14 4.87 17.74
CA SER A 104 -7.94 3.97 18.87
C SER A 104 -8.09 4.78 20.16
N ALA A 105 -8.41 4.11 21.27
CA ALA A 105 -8.42 4.75 22.58
C ALA A 105 -7.12 5.54 22.83
N GLY A 106 -5.97 4.99 22.41
CA GLY A 106 -4.66 5.62 22.53
C GLY A 106 -4.48 6.95 21.79
N ALA A 107 -5.31 7.26 20.78
CA ALA A 107 -5.25 8.56 20.12
C ALA A 107 -5.67 9.71 21.06
N LEU A 108 -6.55 9.43 22.03
CA LEU A 108 -7.02 10.42 23.00
C LEU A 108 -6.08 10.58 24.20
N ASP A 109 -5.19 9.61 24.45
CA ASP A 109 -4.27 9.59 25.59
C ASP A 109 -3.31 10.79 25.59
N HIS A 110 -2.89 11.25 24.40
CA HIS A 110 -1.94 12.34 24.23
C HIS A 110 -2.56 13.74 24.33
N ILE A 111 -3.89 13.85 24.45
CA ILE A 111 -4.58 15.14 24.56
C ILE A 111 -4.26 15.75 25.92
N THR A 112 -3.71 16.96 25.91
CA THR A 112 -3.38 17.70 27.14
C THR A 112 -4.60 18.49 27.61
N VAL A 113 -4.98 18.25 28.87
CA VAL A 113 -6.07 18.93 29.55
C VAL A 113 -5.47 19.95 30.52
N THR A 114 -5.94 21.20 30.44
CA THR A 114 -5.52 22.24 31.38
C THR A 114 -6.51 22.29 32.54
N THR A 115 -6.07 21.82 33.71
CA THR A 115 -6.79 21.90 34.99
C THR A 115 -6.23 23.04 35.85
N LYS A 116 -6.85 23.30 37.00
CA LYS A 116 -6.42 24.34 37.96
C LYS A 116 -5.00 24.08 38.47
N ASP A 117 -4.64 22.81 38.63
CA ASP A 117 -3.36 22.38 39.22
C ASP A 117 -2.23 22.24 38.19
N GLY A 118 -2.53 22.45 36.90
CA GLY A 118 -1.55 22.31 35.81
C GLY A 118 -2.10 21.60 34.57
N LYS A 119 -1.20 21.29 33.64
CA LYS A 119 -1.52 20.57 32.39
C LYS A 119 -1.20 19.09 32.54
N PHE A 120 -2.19 18.23 32.34
CA PHE A 120 -2.04 16.78 32.43
C PHE A 120 -2.59 16.10 31.17
N PRO A 121 -2.01 14.98 30.72
CA PRO A 121 -2.61 14.17 29.66
C PRO A 121 -3.91 13.53 30.13
N LEU A 122 -4.86 13.35 29.21
CA LEU A 122 -6.18 12.81 29.52
C LEU A 122 -6.14 11.43 30.19
N ASN A 123 -5.16 10.59 29.83
CA ASN A 123 -4.95 9.25 30.41
C ASN A 123 -4.69 9.26 31.93
N GLN A 124 -4.13 10.35 32.48
CA GLN A 124 -3.89 10.46 33.93
C GLN A 124 -5.13 10.90 34.69
N LEU A 125 -6.02 11.64 34.05
CA LEU A 125 -7.21 12.21 34.69
C LEU A 125 -8.42 11.27 34.65
N GLY A 126 -8.48 10.37 33.68
CA GLY A 126 -9.59 9.44 33.55
C GLY A 126 -9.26 8.18 32.77
N GLN A 127 -10.14 7.19 32.90
CA GLN A 127 -10.01 5.91 32.22
C GLN A 127 -10.69 5.95 30.84
N ILE A 128 -9.92 5.72 29.79
CA ILE A 128 -10.42 5.69 28.41
C ILE A 128 -10.77 4.25 28.03
N SER A 129 -12.01 4.04 27.60
CA SER A 129 -12.53 2.73 27.21
C SER A 129 -13.29 2.81 25.89
N MET A 130 -13.11 1.84 25.02
CA MET A 130 -13.81 1.78 23.74
C MET A 130 -15.04 0.88 23.88
N LYS A 131 -16.24 1.46 23.85
CA LYS A 131 -17.51 0.70 23.93
C LYS A 131 -17.95 0.17 22.56
N SER A 132 -17.70 0.94 21.52
CA SER A 132 -17.96 0.59 20.11
C SER A 132 -16.90 1.27 19.24
N PRO A 133 -16.59 0.78 18.03
CA PRO A 133 -15.64 1.47 17.12
C PRO A 133 -16.01 2.92 16.80
N GLN A 134 -17.28 3.30 16.98
CA GLN A 134 -17.80 4.66 16.77
C GLN A 134 -18.02 5.44 18.07
N LEU A 135 -17.85 4.82 19.24
CA LEU A 135 -18.15 5.45 20.53
C LEU A 135 -17.08 5.08 21.55
N ILE A 136 -16.30 6.09 21.92
CA ILE A 136 -15.31 6.02 23.00
C ILE A 136 -15.93 6.64 24.24
N VAL A 137 -15.67 6.03 25.40
CA VAL A 137 -16.16 6.48 26.70
C VAL A 137 -14.95 6.82 27.57
N VAL A 138 -14.90 8.05 28.06
CA VAL A 138 -13.89 8.51 29.01
C VAL A 138 -14.57 8.66 30.37
N ASN A 139 -14.13 7.87 31.34
CA ASN A 139 -14.65 7.91 32.70
C ASN A 139 -13.75 8.81 33.56
N MET A 140 -14.30 9.92 34.05
CA MET A 140 -13.59 10.94 34.85
C MET A 140 -13.96 10.87 36.34
N THR A 141 -14.37 9.70 36.84
CA THR A 141 -14.87 9.52 38.21
C THR A 141 -13.87 9.97 39.28
N SER A 142 -12.57 9.91 39.01
CA SER A 142 -11.49 10.36 39.88
C SER A 142 -11.46 11.89 40.06
N TYR A 143 -11.82 12.65 39.04
CA TYR A 143 -11.71 14.12 39.00
C TYR A 143 -12.93 14.74 38.30
N PRO A 144 -14.10 14.79 38.96
CA PRO A 144 -15.34 15.29 38.36
C PRO A 144 -15.23 16.77 37.94
N GLU A 145 -14.44 17.59 38.64
CA GLU A 145 -14.17 18.99 38.31
C GLU A 145 -13.38 19.18 37.00
N ALA A 146 -12.59 18.18 36.59
CA ALA A 146 -11.81 18.21 35.35
C ALA A 146 -12.64 17.87 34.10
N THR A 147 -13.88 17.38 34.26
CA THR A 147 -14.76 16.95 33.15
C THR A 147 -15.00 18.07 32.13
N ALA A 148 -15.24 19.29 32.60
CA ALA A 148 -15.47 20.45 31.72
C ALA A 148 -14.19 20.84 30.95
N ALA A 149 -13.03 20.76 31.58
CA ALA A 149 -11.74 21.02 30.95
C ALA A 149 -11.40 19.95 29.90
N ALA A 150 -11.64 18.68 30.22
CA ALA A 150 -11.45 17.56 29.30
C ALA A 150 -12.36 17.68 28.07
N THR A 151 -13.62 18.09 28.25
CA THR A 151 -14.57 18.33 27.15
C THR A 151 -14.06 19.40 26.18
N ARG A 152 -13.54 20.52 26.71
CA ARG A 152 -12.94 21.59 25.88
C ARG A 152 -11.68 21.11 25.16
N ALA A 153 -10.78 20.42 25.87
CA ALA A 153 -9.56 19.87 25.28
C ALA A 153 -9.85 18.89 24.14
N LEU A 154 -10.89 18.06 24.27
CA LEU A 154 -11.34 17.15 23.21
C LEU A 154 -11.88 17.88 21.98
N GLN A 155 -12.61 18.99 22.17
CA GLN A 155 -13.12 19.82 21.07
C GLN A 155 -12.00 20.60 20.36
N GLU A 156 -11.03 21.11 21.10
CA GLU A 156 -9.87 21.86 20.58
C GLU A 156 -8.79 20.96 19.96
N SER A 157 -8.83 19.65 20.24
CA SER A 157 -7.87 18.69 19.71
C SER A 157 -7.87 18.66 18.17
N SER A 158 -6.78 18.15 17.59
CA SER A 158 -6.63 17.97 16.14
C SER A 158 -7.75 17.14 15.50
N MET A 159 -8.48 16.37 16.31
CA MET A 159 -9.55 15.48 15.86
C MET A 159 -10.92 16.17 15.79
N LYS A 160 -11.10 17.35 16.42
CA LYS A 160 -12.32 18.16 16.42
C LYS A 160 -13.59 17.32 16.68
N LEU A 161 -13.54 16.49 17.71
CA LEU A 161 -14.64 15.61 18.08
C LEU A 161 -15.69 16.37 18.89
N ASN A 162 -16.95 15.94 18.85
CA ASN A 162 -18.04 16.53 19.63
C ASN A 162 -18.38 15.63 20.84
N PRO A 163 -17.74 15.81 22.00
CA PRO A 163 -18.04 15.03 23.20
C PRO A 163 -19.39 15.38 23.82
N GLU A 164 -20.12 14.36 24.27
CA GLU A 164 -21.35 14.46 25.05
C GLU A 164 -21.06 14.08 26.50
N VAL A 165 -21.45 14.93 27.45
CA VAL A 165 -21.15 14.73 28.89
C VAL A 165 -22.39 14.20 29.61
N GLU A 166 -22.25 13.06 30.27
CA GLU A 166 -23.23 12.44 31.16
C GLU A 166 -22.66 12.38 32.58
N GLY A 167 -22.77 13.47 33.33
CA GLY A 167 -22.22 13.56 34.69
C GLY A 167 -20.70 13.45 34.69
N THR A 168 -20.17 12.30 35.14
CA THR A 168 -18.73 11.99 35.18
C THR A 168 -18.23 11.19 33.97
N ILE A 169 -19.12 10.82 33.05
CA ILE A 169 -18.82 10.02 31.87
C ILE A 169 -18.88 10.91 30.62
N ILE A 170 -17.83 10.91 29.82
CA ILE A 170 -17.78 11.65 28.54
C ILE A 170 -17.86 10.64 27.39
N ARG A 171 -18.88 10.78 26.55
CA ARG A 171 -19.07 9.99 25.33
C ARG A 171 -18.53 10.74 24.15
N VAL A 172 -17.57 10.16 23.45
CA VAL A 172 -16.95 10.74 22.27
C VAL A 172 -17.39 9.96 21.04
N PRO A 173 -18.40 10.45 20.28
CA PRO A 173 -18.77 9.86 19.01
C PRO A 173 -17.68 10.14 17.97
N VAL A 174 -17.18 9.07 17.36
CA VAL A 174 -16.21 9.14 16.29
C VAL A 174 -16.96 9.16 14.96
N PRO A 175 -16.76 10.18 14.11
CA PRO A 175 -17.36 10.21 12.79
C PRO A 175 -16.85 9.07 11.92
N LYS A 176 -17.70 8.53 11.06
CA LYS A 176 -17.30 7.49 10.11
C LYS A 176 -16.31 8.08 9.11
N VAL A 177 -15.19 7.39 8.90
CA VAL A 177 -14.25 7.73 7.83
C VAL A 177 -14.89 7.52 6.46
N THR A 178 -15.02 8.58 5.68
CA THR A 178 -15.55 8.52 4.30
C THR A 178 -14.52 7.88 3.37
N ARG A 179 -14.99 7.38 2.22
CA ARG A 179 -14.11 6.82 1.18
C ARG A 179 -13.08 7.85 0.69
N GLU A 180 -13.51 9.09 0.48
CA GLU A 180 -12.64 10.20 0.07
C GLU A 180 -11.48 10.42 1.06
N HIS A 181 -11.75 10.33 2.37
CA HIS A 181 -10.71 10.47 3.38
C HIS A 181 -9.69 9.32 3.31
N ARG A 182 -10.15 8.07 3.14
CA ARG A 182 -9.27 6.90 2.94
C ARG A 182 -8.39 7.04 1.70
N GLU A 183 -8.96 7.55 0.60
CA GLU A 183 -8.22 7.82 -0.63
C GLU A 183 -7.17 8.92 -0.45
N ASN A 184 -7.46 9.96 0.35
CA ASN A 184 -6.49 11.00 0.70
C ASN A 184 -5.34 10.46 1.56
N LEU A 185 -5.62 9.59 2.55
CA LEU A 185 -4.57 8.91 3.32
C LEU A 185 -3.70 8.02 2.44
N ALA A 186 -4.28 7.31 1.46
CA ALA A 186 -3.52 6.51 0.51
C ALA A 186 -2.58 7.36 -0.36
N LYS A 187 -3.02 8.56 -0.78
CA LYS A 187 -2.16 9.52 -1.49
C LYS A 187 -1.00 9.99 -0.61
N LEU A 188 -1.25 10.30 0.66
CA LEU A 188 -0.21 10.69 1.62
C LEU A 188 0.80 9.56 1.85
N ALA A 189 0.34 8.32 1.99
CA ALA A 189 1.22 7.14 2.14
C ALA A 189 2.19 7.01 0.95
N LYS A 190 1.71 7.28 -0.26
CA LYS A 190 2.54 7.29 -1.47
C LYS A 190 3.58 8.42 -1.45
N GLN A 191 3.23 9.60 -0.95
CA GLN A 191 4.16 10.71 -0.80
C GLN A 191 5.29 10.38 0.19
N PHE A 192 4.99 9.82 1.36
CA PHE A 192 6.00 9.38 2.33
C PHE A 192 6.92 8.30 1.77
N SER A 193 6.35 7.34 1.04
CA SER A 193 7.14 6.29 0.38
C SER A 193 8.09 6.85 -0.67
N ASN A 194 7.67 7.86 -1.43
CA ASN A 194 8.53 8.55 -2.39
C ASN A 194 9.68 9.29 -1.68
N LYS A 195 9.40 9.96 -0.56
CA LYS A 195 10.45 10.61 0.26
C LYS A 195 11.47 9.59 0.77
N ALA A 196 11.03 8.45 1.29
CA ALA A 196 11.95 7.39 1.74
C ALA A 196 12.78 6.82 0.59
N LYS A 197 12.19 6.58 -0.58
CA LYS A 197 12.93 6.16 -1.78
C LYS A 197 13.96 7.19 -2.22
N GLU A 198 13.65 8.48 -2.10
CA GLU A 198 14.62 9.54 -2.35
C GLU A 198 15.78 9.49 -1.35
N SER A 199 15.50 9.31 -0.06
CA SER A 199 16.54 9.12 0.98
C SER A 199 17.43 7.91 0.71
N VAL A 200 16.85 6.75 0.34
CA VAL A 200 17.62 5.56 -0.09
C VAL A 200 18.53 5.88 -1.28
N ARG A 201 18.04 6.64 -2.27
CA ARG A 201 18.87 7.07 -3.40
C ARG A 201 20.02 7.98 -2.96
N ARG A 202 19.79 8.88 -2.00
CA ARG A 202 20.83 9.76 -1.45
C ARG A 202 21.93 8.95 -0.75
N VAL A 203 21.57 8.03 0.16
CA VAL A 203 22.52 7.15 0.85
C VAL A 203 23.33 6.33 -0.15
N ARG A 204 22.66 5.72 -1.14
CA ARG A 204 23.33 4.96 -2.21
C ARG A 204 24.32 5.83 -3.00
N SER A 205 23.91 7.03 -3.42
CA SER A 205 24.78 7.94 -4.18
C SER A 205 25.99 8.39 -3.36
N SER A 206 25.81 8.64 -2.06
CA SER A 206 26.91 8.96 -1.14
C SER A 206 27.88 7.79 -0.99
N ALA A 207 27.38 6.56 -0.83
CA ALA A 207 28.21 5.35 -0.78
C ALA A 207 29.00 5.15 -2.08
N LEU A 208 28.34 5.27 -3.24
CA LEU A 208 29.01 5.17 -4.54
C LEU A 208 30.04 6.29 -4.77
N ALA A 209 29.80 7.50 -4.26
CA ALA A 209 30.77 8.58 -4.30
C ALA A 209 32.02 8.27 -3.45
N LYS A 210 31.86 7.62 -2.28
CA LYS A 210 32.98 7.10 -1.48
C LYS A 210 33.77 6.04 -2.27
N VAL A 211 33.09 5.05 -2.88
CA VAL A 211 33.76 4.01 -3.71
C VAL A 211 34.63 4.66 -4.79
N LYS A 212 34.08 5.68 -5.46
CA LYS A 212 34.75 6.34 -6.59
C LYS A 212 35.98 7.15 -6.18
N LYS A 213 36.06 7.63 -4.93
CA LYS A 213 37.24 8.35 -4.42
C LYS A 213 38.39 7.39 -4.11
N SER A 214 38.09 6.19 -3.64
CA SER A 214 39.10 5.17 -3.31
C SER A 214 39.66 4.42 -4.53
N LYS A 215 39.45 4.93 -5.75
CA LYS A 215 39.84 4.26 -7.01
C LYS A 215 41.34 4.19 -7.25
N GLU A 216 42.12 5.13 -6.70
CA GLU A 216 43.54 5.28 -7.02
C GLU A 216 44.44 4.17 -6.43
N GLY A 217 43.92 3.33 -5.53
CA GLY A 217 44.67 2.24 -4.87
C GLY A 217 44.03 0.85 -4.95
N VAL A 218 42.95 0.67 -5.72
CA VAL A 218 42.15 -0.57 -5.71
C VAL A 218 41.92 -1.08 -7.14
N SER A 219 41.93 -2.41 -7.31
CA SER A 219 41.57 -3.07 -8.57
C SER A 219 40.16 -2.68 -9.05
N GLU A 220 40.02 -2.42 -10.35
CA GLU A 220 38.75 -2.05 -10.97
C GLU A 220 37.67 -3.13 -10.79
N ASP A 221 38.08 -4.41 -10.76
CA ASP A 221 37.16 -5.52 -10.55
C ASP A 221 36.55 -5.50 -9.14
N THR A 222 37.34 -5.17 -8.12
CA THR A 222 36.86 -5.04 -6.73
C THR A 222 35.85 -3.90 -6.61
N ILE A 223 36.14 -2.75 -7.23
CA ILE A 223 35.21 -1.61 -7.26
C ILE A 223 33.88 -2.00 -7.90
N ARG A 224 33.91 -2.66 -9.06
CA ARG A 224 32.68 -3.12 -9.75
C ARG A 224 31.87 -4.10 -8.90
N LEU A 225 32.53 -4.92 -8.09
CA LEU A 225 31.85 -5.84 -7.17
C LEU A 225 31.19 -5.09 -6.00
N ILE A 226 31.86 -4.11 -5.39
CA ILE A 226 31.31 -3.28 -4.31
C ILE A 226 30.10 -2.48 -4.81
N GLU A 227 30.19 -1.87 -5.99
CA GLU A 227 29.07 -1.16 -6.61
C GLU A 227 27.84 -2.06 -6.79
N LYS A 228 28.05 -3.32 -7.23
CA LYS A 228 26.97 -4.31 -7.35
C LYS A 228 26.37 -4.67 -5.99
N GLN A 229 27.19 -4.82 -4.94
CA GLN A 229 26.69 -5.13 -3.59
C GLN A 229 25.86 -3.97 -3.01
N VAL A 230 26.37 -2.73 -3.10
CA VAL A 230 25.63 -1.54 -2.65
C VAL A 230 24.30 -1.42 -3.40
N GLN A 231 24.29 -1.70 -4.71
CA GLN A 231 23.06 -1.71 -5.51
C GLN A 231 22.09 -2.81 -5.07
N GLN A 232 22.56 -4.04 -4.81
CA GLN A 232 21.72 -5.12 -4.30
C GLN A 232 21.10 -4.79 -2.93
N ILE A 233 21.88 -4.19 -2.03
CA ILE A 233 21.39 -3.70 -0.74
C ILE A 233 20.28 -2.67 -0.99
N ALA A 234 20.54 -1.62 -1.77
CA ALA A 234 19.54 -0.58 -2.05
C ALA A 234 18.25 -1.14 -2.70
N ASP A 235 18.37 -2.11 -3.61
CA ASP A 235 17.21 -2.74 -4.25
C ASP A 235 16.38 -3.57 -3.26
N SER A 236 17.02 -4.22 -2.28
CA SER A 236 16.31 -4.94 -1.21
C SER A 236 15.49 -4.00 -0.32
N TYR A 237 16.08 -2.88 0.13
CA TYR A 237 15.38 -1.87 0.92
C TYR A 237 14.27 -1.18 0.12
N ALA A 238 14.48 -0.92 -1.18
CA ALA A 238 13.44 -0.37 -2.05
C ALA A 238 12.24 -1.33 -2.17
N ALA A 239 12.49 -2.64 -2.29
CA ALA A 239 11.44 -3.65 -2.31
C ALA A 239 10.69 -3.72 -0.96
N ASP A 240 11.39 -3.54 0.17
CA ASP A 240 10.77 -3.53 1.49
C ASP A 240 9.90 -2.29 1.72
N ILE A 241 10.29 -1.12 1.21
CA ILE A 241 9.44 0.09 1.18
C ILE A 241 8.16 -0.21 0.38
N ASP A 242 8.26 -0.84 -0.78
CA ASP A 242 7.10 -1.18 -1.61
C ASP A 242 6.17 -2.19 -0.94
N LYS A 243 6.72 -3.18 -0.23
CA LYS A 243 5.92 -4.10 0.60
C LYS A 243 5.17 -3.36 1.70
N GLN A 244 5.84 -2.46 2.43
CA GLN A 244 5.22 -1.69 3.50
C GLN A 244 4.12 -0.76 2.99
N LEU A 245 4.35 -0.08 1.86
CA LEU A 245 3.32 0.71 1.18
C LEU A 245 2.12 -0.18 0.81
N ALA A 246 2.35 -1.35 0.23
CA ALA A 246 1.27 -2.24 -0.20
C ALA A 246 0.44 -2.74 0.99
N THR A 247 1.09 -3.15 2.08
CA THR A 247 0.42 -3.55 3.32
C THR A 247 -0.41 -2.40 3.87
N LYS A 248 0.16 -1.19 3.99
CA LYS A 248 -0.56 -0.02 4.50
C LYS A 248 -1.70 0.40 3.58
N THR A 249 -1.52 0.37 2.27
CA THR A 249 -2.58 0.73 1.31
C THR A 249 -3.76 -0.25 1.39
N LYS A 250 -3.47 -1.55 1.61
CA LYS A 250 -4.51 -2.55 1.85
C LYS A 250 -5.24 -2.32 3.18
N GLU A 251 -4.53 -1.97 4.25
CA GLU A 251 -5.15 -1.56 5.52
C GLU A 251 -6.03 -0.32 5.35
N LEU A 252 -5.65 0.60 4.45
CA LEU A 252 -6.36 1.86 4.25
C LEU A 252 -7.65 1.72 3.43
N LEU A 253 -7.61 0.89 2.38
CA LEU A 253 -8.70 0.73 1.42
C LEU A 253 -9.57 -0.52 1.67
N GLY A 254 -9.07 -1.49 2.44
CA GLY A 254 -9.82 -2.66 2.89
C GLY A 254 -10.96 -2.30 3.84
#